data_AF-N1WKH6-F1
#
_entry.id   AF-N1WKH6-F1
#
_cell.length_a   1.000
_cell.length_b   1.000
_cell.length_c   1.000
_cell.angle_alpha   90.00
_cell.angle_beta   90.00
_cell.angle_gamma   90.00
#
_symmetry.space_group_name_H-M   'P 1'
#
loop_
_entity.id
_entity.type
_entity.pdbx_description
1 polymer ?
#
loop_
_entity_poly.entity_id
_entity_poly.type
_entity_poly.pdbx_seq_one_letter_code
_entity_poly.pdbx_strand_id
1 'polypeptide(L)'
;METHHIRLIDNSYDLEIAQQLLDKFISQKIAFIEDRINETDPNDDDELNQLKLRISDLNSESRSLDLLIEEHDGEHVEMEIGCTIVMSIKKIETT
;
A
#
# COMPACT_ATOMS: atom_id res chain seq x y z
N MET A 1 -1.74 -20.75 16.72
CA MET A 1 -1.77 -19.59 15.82
C MET A 1 -0.44 -18.90 16.02
N GLU A 2 0.46 -19.03 15.06
CA GLU A 2 1.74 -18.33 15.11
C GLU A 2 1.54 -16.97 14.43
N THR A 3 1.79 -15.91 15.20
CA THR A 3 1.69 -14.53 14.73
C THR A 3 3.10 -13.98 14.56
N HIS A 4 3.38 -13.42 13.38
CA HIS A 4 4.66 -12.81 13.05
C HIS A 4 4.48 -11.32 12.77
N HIS A 5 5.44 -10.52 13.24
CA HIS A 5 5.45 -9.08 13.07
C HIS A 5 6.70 -8.68 12.30
N ILE A 6 6.54 -7.86 11.27
CA ILE A 6 7.64 -7.25 10.54
C ILE A 6 7.45 -5.73 10.60
N ARG A 7 8.43 -5.01 11.17
CA ARG A 7 8.51 -3.56 11.05
C ARG A 7 9.19 -3.23 9.74
N LEU A 8 8.47 -2.59 8.84
CA LEU A 8 8.99 -2.19 7.53
C LEU A 8 9.53 -0.76 7.54
N ILE A 9 8.89 0.11 8.31
CA ILE A 9 9.24 1.52 8.46
C ILE A 9 8.97 1.90 9.92
N ASP A 10 9.96 2.48 10.59
CA ASP A 10 9.84 2.95 11.98
C ASP A 10 10.72 4.18 12.27
N ASN A 11 10.74 5.15 11.35
CA ASN A 11 11.57 6.35 11.47
C ASN A 11 10.84 7.62 10.99
N SER A 12 11.36 8.77 11.41
CA SER A 12 10.99 10.06 10.84
C SER A 12 11.88 10.37 9.64
N TYR A 13 11.28 10.93 8.60
CA TYR A 13 11.98 11.38 7.40
C TYR A 13 11.63 12.83 7.12
N ASP A 14 12.52 13.54 6.43
CA ASP A 14 12.10 14.75 5.74
C ASP A 14 10.99 14.42 4.73
N LEU A 15 10.18 15.42 4.41
CA LEU A 15 8.98 15.25 3.61
C LEU A 15 9.27 14.65 2.21
N GLU A 16 10.41 15.00 1.60
CA GLU A 16 10.81 14.50 0.30
C GLU A 16 11.14 13.01 0.34
N ILE A 17 11.96 12.57 1.31
CA ILE A 17 12.29 11.16 1.49
C ILE A 17 11.06 10.35 1.88
N ALA A 18 10.20 10.89 2.74
CA ALA A 18 8.92 10.29 3.11
C ALA A 18 8.03 10.02 1.88
N GLN A 19 7.89 11.01 1.00
CA GLN A 19 7.14 10.89 -0.25
C GLN A 19 7.72 9.78 -1.14
N GLN A 20 9.03 9.84 -1.40
CA GLN A 20 9.70 8.86 -2.25
C GLN A 20 9.54 7.42 -1.73
N LEU A 21 9.52 7.25 -0.40
CA LEU A 21 9.30 5.95 0.23
C LEU A 21 7.86 5.47 -0.02
N LEU A 22 6.86 6.32 0.27
CA LEU A 22 5.45 6.00 0.13
C LEU A 22 5.07 5.73 -1.33
N ASP A 23 5.55 6.54 -2.27
CA ASP A 23 5.33 6.37 -3.71
C ASP A 23 5.83 5.01 -4.20
N LYS A 24 7.00 4.57 -3.71
CA LYS A 24 7.53 3.24 -4.03
C LYS A 24 6.63 2.14 -3.51
N PHE A 25 6.14 2.24 -2.27
CA PHE A 25 5.22 1.24 -1.70
C PHE A 25 3.89 1.17 -2.46
N ILE A 26 3.30 2.32 -2.76
CA ILE A 26 2.03 2.40 -3.49
C ILE A 26 2.22 1.84 -4.91
N SER A 27 3.26 2.25 -5.62
CA SER A 27 3.56 1.78 -6.98
C SER A 27 3.77 0.28 -7.03
N GLN A 28 4.54 -0.30 -6.10
CA GLN A 28 4.77 -1.74 -6.03
C GLN A 28 3.47 -2.51 -5.73
N LYS A 29 2.60 -1.96 -4.88
CA LYS A 29 1.30 -2.55 -4.58
C LYS A 29 0.35 -2.51 -5.78
N ILE A 30 0.33 -1.41 -6.53
CA ILE A 30 -0.45 -1.30 -7.77
C ILE A 30 0.04 -2.36 -8.78
N ALA A 31 1.35 -2.42 -9.04
CA ALA A 31 1.93 -3.41 -9.95
C ALA A 31 1.55 -4.85 -9.56
N PHE A 32 1.61 -5.18 -8.27
CA PHE A 32 1.16 -6.48 -7.76
C PHE A 32 -0.32 -6.75 -8.06
N ILE A 33 -1.20 -5.75 -7.93
CA ILE A 33 -2.63 -5.91 -8.24
C ILE A 33 -2.85 -6.04 -9.75
N GLU A 34 -2.09 -5.32 -10.57
CA GLU A 34 -2.12 -5.46 -12.04
C GLU A 34 -1.71 -6.86 -12.48
N ASP A 35 -0.63 -7.41 -11.90
CA ASP A 35 -0.22 -8.80 -12.12
C ASP A 35 -1.33 -9.77 -11.73
N ARG A 36 -1.98 -9.56 -10.57
CA ARG A 36 -3.13 -10.36 -10.13
C ARG A 36 -4.30 -10.30 -11.12
N ILE A 37 -4.65 -9.11 -11.64
CA ILE A 37 -5.69 -8.95 -12.65
C ILE A 37 -5.37 -9.80 -13.90
N ASN A 38 -4.11 -9.86 -14.31
CA ASN A 38 -3.68 -10.65 -15.47
C ASN A 38 -3.77 -12.17 -15.22
N GLU A 39 -3.75 -12.60 -13.96
CA GLU A 39 -3.86 -14.01 -13.55
C GLU A 39 -5.31 -14.45 -13.22
N THR A 40 -6.23 -13.51 -13.01
CA THR A 40 -7.64 -13.76 -12.67
C THR A 40 -8.46 -14.23 -13.89
N ASP A 41 -9.47 -15.08 -13.66
CA ASP A 41 -10.39 -15.54 -14.72
C ASP A 41 -11.08 -14.33 -15.38
N PRO A 42 -10.96 -14.16 -16.72
CA PRO A 42 -11.62 -13.07 -17.43
C PRO A 42 -13.15 -13.02 -17.28
N ASN A 43 -13.78 -14.11 -16.85
CA ASN A 43 -15.22 -14.19 -16.63
C ASN A 43 -15.63 -13.91 -15.17
N ASP A 44 -14.67 -13.74 -14.26
CA ASP A 44 -14.93 -13.33 -12.88
C ASP A 44 -14.96 -11.79 -12.78
N ASP A 45 -16.04 -11.21 -13.30
CA ASP A 45 -16.23 -9.76 -13.30
C ASP A 45 -16.20 -9.17 -11.89
N ASP A 46 -16.65 -9.92 -10.87
CA ASP A 46 -16.68 -9.46 -9.49
C ASP A 46 -15.27 -9.32 -8.91
N GLU A 47 -14.40 -10.34 -9.04
CA GLU A 47 -13.00 -10.26 -8.61
C GLU A 47 -12.26 -9.16 -9.39
N LEU A 48 -12.42 -9.10 -10.71
CA LEU A 48 -11.77 -8.10 -11.56
C LEU A 48 -12.18 -6.68 -11.19
N ASN A 49 -13.46 -6.44 -10.93
CA ASN A 49 -13.95 -5.11 -10.53
C ASN A 49 -13.43 -4.70 -9.15
N GLN A 50 -13.32 -5.64 -8.20
CA GLN A 50 -12.73 -5.37 -6.89
C GLN A 50 -11.25 -5.00 -7.00
N LEU A 51 -10.47 -5.73 -7.80
CA LEU A 51 -9.05 -5.43 -8.02
C LEU A 51 -8.86 -4.05 -8.69
N LYS A 52 -9.67 -3.73 -9.70
CA LYS A 52 -9.65 -2.41 -10.38
C LYS A 52 -10.04 -1.28 -9.43
N LEU A 53 -11.06 -1.47 -8.59
CA LEU A 53 -11.45 -0.51 -7.58
C LEU A 53 -10.29 -0.27 -6.61
N ARG A 54 -9.58 -1.33 -6.20
CA ARG A 54 -8.43 -1.19 -5.30
C ARG A 54 -7.29 -0.37 -5.89
N ILE A 55 -7.02 -0.50 -7.19
CA ILE A 55 -6.06 0.36 -7.90
C ILE A 55 -6.55 1.82 -7.90
N SER A 56 -7.83 2.05 -8.19
CA SER A 56 -8.41 3.39 -8.17
C SER A 56 -8.28 4.05 -6.79
N ASP A 57 -8.56 3.32 -5.72
CA ASP A 57 -8.41 3.80 -4.35
C ASP A 57 -6.96 4.17 -4.06
N LEU A 58 -5.99 3.30 -4.42
CA LEU A 58 -4.56 3.57 -4.21
C LEU A 58 -4.08 4.81 -4.96
N ASN A 59 -4.55 5.03 -6.19
CA ASN A 59 -4.23 6.23 -6.94
C ASN A 59 -4.82 7.50 -6.29
N SER A 60 -6.05 7.40 -5.76
CA SER A 60 -6.67 8.51 -5.03
C SER A 60 -5.91 8.81 -3.73
N GLU A 61 -5.52 7.77 -2.97
CA GLU A 61 -4.72 7.89 -1.75
C GLU A 61 -3.36 8.54 -2.06
N SER A 62 -2.68 8.12 -3.15
CA SER A 62 -1.43 8.73 -3.61
C SER A 62 -1.60 10.22 -3.92
N ARG A 63 -2.67 10.59 -4.64
CA ARG A 63 -2.92 12.01 -4.96
C ARG A 63 -3.24 12.83 -3.71
N SER A 64 -3.95 12.26 -2.74
CA SER A 64 -4.20 12.91 -1.45
C SER A 64 -2.91 13.14 -0.67
N LEU A 65 -1.96 12.21 -0.73
CA LEU A 65 -0.63 12.38 -0.14
C LEU A 65 0.15 13.50 -0.82
N ASP A 66 0.15 13.55 -2.15
CA ASP A 66 0.81 14.64 -2.90
C ASP A 66 0.25 16.00 -2.50
N LEU A 67 -1.08 16.12 -2.41
CA LEU A 67 -1.74 17.37 -2.00
C LEU A 67 -1.36 17.78 -0.57
N LEU A 68 -1.31 16.82 0.35
CA LEU A 68 -0.87 17.08 1.73
C LEU A 68 0.58 17.60 1.76
N ILE A 69 1.45 17.05 0.91
CA ILE A 69 2.84 17.49 0.82
C ILE A 69 2.95 18.88 0.20
N GLU A 70 2.20 19.14 -0.88
CA GLU A 70 2.10 20.46 -1.55
C GLU A 70 1.66 21.56 -0.56
N GLU A 71 0.79 21.25 0.41
CA GLU A 71 0.35 22.20 1.45
C GLU A 71 1.48 22.67 2.38
N HIS A 72 2.56 21.90 2.49
CA HIS A 72 3.73 22.19 3.32
C HIS A 72 4.96 22.60 2.49
N ASP A 73 4.79 22.93 1.21
CA ASP A 73 5.89 23.34 0.34
C ASP A 73 6.58 24.62 0.88
N GLY A 74 7.91 24.57 0.98
CA GLY A 74 8.73 25.63 1.57
C GLY A 74 8.81 25.64 3.11
N GLU A 75 8.08 24.76 3.80
CA GLU A 75 8.21 24.56 5.25
C GLU A 75 9.30 23.52 5.60
N HIS A 76 9.89 23.63 6.79
CA HIS A 76 10.75 22.57 7.33
C HIS A 76 9.89 21.65 8.19
N VAL A 77 9.30 20.64 7.54
CA VAL A 77 8.45 19.63 8.18
C VAL A 77 9.06 18.24 8.02
N GLU A 78 8.82 17.40 9.03
CA GLU A 78 9.19 15.99 9.05
C GLU A 78 7.91 15.14 9.09
N MET A 79 7.95 13.98 8.42
CA MET A 79 6.87 13.00 8.46
C MET A 79 7.32 11.78 9.25
N GLU A 80 6.55 11.46 10.30
CA GLU A 80 6.69 10.20 11.04
C GLU A 80 5.88 9.11 10.34
N ILE A 81 6.55 8.04 9.90
CA ILE A 81 5.91 6.92 9.21
C ILE A 81 6.14 5.63 10.00
N GLY A 82 5.05 5.00 10.42
CA GLY A 82 5.05 3.69 11.06
C GLY A 82 4.34 2.65 10.19
N CYS A 83 5.04 1.58 9.80
CA CYS A 83 4.46 0.46 9.08
C CYS A 83 4.84 -0.87 9.74
N THR A 84 3.85 -1.57 10.30
CA THR A 84 4.01 -2.92 10.86
C THR A 84 3.07 -3.88 10.14
N ILE A 85 3.63 -4.91 9.50
CA ILE A 85 2.85 -6.02 8.98
C ILE A 85 2.65 -7.04 10.09
N VAL A 86 1.38 -7.39 10.34
CA VAL A 86 0.97 -8.46 11.26
C VAL A 86 0.40 -9.61 10.45
N MET A 87 0.99 -10.79 10.57
CA MET A 87 0.58 -11.99 9.84
C MET A 87 0.21 -13.09 10.83
N SER A 88 -0.88 -13.80 10.58
CA SER A 88 -1.24 -15.01 11.31
C SER A 88 -1.50 -16.15 10.34
N ILE A 89 -0.90 -17.30 10.61
CA ILE A 89 -1.10 -18.52 9.81
C ILE A 89 -2.00 -19.48 10.60
N LYS A 90 -3.07 -19.95 9.96
CA LYS A 90 -3.98 -20.96 10.50
C LYS A 90 -4.00 -22.18 9.59
N LYS A 91 -3.68 -23.34 10.14
CA LYS A 91 -3.87 -24.63 9.45
C LYS A 91 -5.37 -24.92 9.38
N ILE A 92 -5.86 -25.21 8.18
CA ILE A 92 -7.23 -25.69 7.95
C ILE A 92 -7.12 -27.21 7.81
N GLU A 93 -7.79 -27.96 8.68
CA GLU A 93 -7.93 -29.40 8.49
C GLU A 93 -9.00 -29.62 7.43
N THR A 94 -8.62 -30.24 6.30
CA THR A 94 -9.56 -30.76 5.31
C THR A 94 -10.12 -32.08 5.80
N THR A 95 -11.44 -32.12 6.03
CA THR A 95 -12.20 -33.33 6.36
C THR A 95 -12.26 -34.31 5.20
#